data_AF-A0A6B0ZKS7-F1
#
_entry.id   AF-A0A6B0ZKS7-F1
#
_cell.length_a   1.000
_cell.length_b   1.000
_cell.length_c   1.000
_cell.angle_alpha   90.00
_cell.angle_beta   90.00
_cell.angle_gamma   90.00
#
_symmetry.space_group_name_H-M   'P 1'
#
loop_
_entity.id
_entity.type
_entity.pdbx_description
1 polymer ?
#
loop_
_entity_poly.entity_id
_entity_poly.type
_entity_poly.pdbx_seq_one_letter_code
_entity_poly.pdbx_strand_id
1 'polypeptide(L)'
;MLLAVLAAFSFIAASCGDDDEAAPDTSAADTAALEAAQAEAAAADAAAAAAAAEADAAAARAAEAEAALEAAQAEAEGAVDPDDMAALEAELEAAQAAEAEARAEADAAAAEADAAAAAAAEAEAAAAEAEAAAAAAAAAVPEPEPEPDTFDIRIAIGPDIQDMDPQRSNAVWNTIMLWGNVTEGLVTTDDNGAVIPELAESFELLDDNLTWRFHLREGITFHNGEPFNAEAVKYSLDRIAGEEFGSLIANYFKDYATTTVIDEYTVEVMTAQTSPDFLVTLTSAQMVPPVYSESYPTAQNNHPIGTGPYTFTSRSADQVKITKNADYWGGPPPGPDTVTGYARPEVSSRIAGLAAGNEFEVALDIPGDLVGEVPTASYNAPSGTMMLWLNGFNGITADPRVREAIVLAVDQEGIRTALIGAENSVSGQCQFGVPGNAGYNPNLAEQGYDPDRARQLIEEAGAVGGTLKFAVPTGRYAAGEDIAEIVVDQLSAVGLAPELILSPYQEWLQSLFEPRDSRAEMFFTRAGGVTPSVSNAWNLFVIEDGRLEMINYSNYPGLGQVVLDALGEVDAAKRTELFAEATEGVCGTHGFAFLYKERGIVGHVESVDIPDRADPRIHWTSVSRIG
;
A
#
# COMPACT_ATOMS: atom_id res chain seq x y z
N MET A 1 42.30 7.25 20.40
CA MET A 1 41.34 7.71 21.43
C MET A 1 40.50 6.55 21.98
N LEU A 2 40.26 5.49 21.18
CA LEU A 2 39.60 4.22 21.54
C LEU A 2 40.15 3.47 22.78
N LEU A 3 41.46 3.48 23.02
CA LEU A 3 42.06 2.73 24.15
C LEU A 3 41.92 3.42 25.52
N ALA A 4 41.50 4.68 25.57
CA ALA A 4 41.39 5.44 26.83
C ALA A 4 40.01 5.28 27.51
N VAL A 5 38.97 4.88 26.77
CA VAL A 5 37.61 4.72 27.30
C VAL A 5 37.44 3.37 28.00
N LEU A 6 38.05 2.30 27.48
CA LEU A 6 37.98 0.95 28.05
C LEU A 6 38.75 0.78 29.38
N ALA A 7 39.79 1.60 29.63
CA ALA A 7 40.58 1.52 30.86
C ALA A 7 39.91 2.19 32.08
N ALA A 8 38.90 3.05 31.87
CA ALA A 8 38.21 3.74 32.96
C ALA A 8 37.16 2.87 33.68
N PHE A 9 36.64 1.82 33.03
CA PHE A 9 35.54 1.01 33.57
C PHE A 9 35.97 -0.15 34.47
N SER A 10 37.22 -0.60 34.38
CA SER A 10 37.74 -1.67 35.28
C SER A 10 38.02 -1.21 36.71
N PHE A 11 37.86 0.08 37.03
CA PHE A 11 38.20 0.63 38.35
C PHE A 11 37.01 0.94 39.27
N ILE A 12 35.76 0.83 38.80
CA ILE A 12 34.57 1.17 39.60
C ILE A 12 34.00 -0.05 40.35
N ALA A 13 34.34 -1.28 39.97
CA ALA A 13 33.79 -2.49 40.59
C ALA A 13 34.50 -2.96 41.90
N ALA A 14 35.44 -2.20 42.46
CA ALA A 14 36.28 -2.68 43.56
C ALA A 14 36.23 -1.89 44.88
N SER A 15 35.32 -0.93 45.07
CA SER A 15 35.16 -0.30 46.39
C SER A 15 33.74 0.20 46.70
N CYS A 16 32.91 -0.67 47.25
CA CYS A 16 31.76 -0.25 48.07
C CYS A 16 31.75 -1.09 49.35
N GLY A 17 32.16 -0.47 50.46
CA GLY A 17 31.72 -0.87 51.79
C GLY A 17 30.39 -0.17 52.08
N ASP A 18 29.56 -0.83 52.88
CA ASP A 18 28.22 -0.43 53.32
C ASP A 18 28.11 1.06 53.67
N ASP A 19 27.33 1.82 52.91
CA ASP A 19 26.52 2.94 53.39
C ASP A 19 25.44 3.29 52.35
N ASP A 20 24.25 3.62 52.87
CA ASP A 20 22.96 3.78 52.22
C ASP A 20 22.89 5.08 51.38
N GLU A 21 23.25 5.03 50.10
CA GLU A 21 22.99 6.09 49.10
C GLU A 21 22.43 5.45 47.82
N ALA A 22 21.40 6.08 47.24
CA ALA A 22 20.66 5.58 46.08
C ALA A 22 21.60 5.16 44.93
N ALA A 23 21.46 3.91 44.47
CA ALA A 23 22.18 3.42 43.30
C ALA A 23 21.83 4.28 42.07
N PRO A 24 22.81 4.70 41.26
CA PRO A 24 22.54 5.42 40.02
C PRO A 24 21.74 4.53 39.06
N ASP A 25 20.77 5.11 38.37
CA ASP A 25 19.94 4.46 37.38
C ASP A 25 20.80 3.96 36.20
N THR A 26 21.16 2.68 36.22
CA THR A 26 22.05 2.08 35.22
C THR A 26 21.36 1.87 33.87
N SER A 27 20.02 1.82 33.81
CA SER A 27 19.32 1.55 32.55
C SER A 27 19.41 2.71 31.58
N ALA A 28 19.35 3.96 32.05
CA ALA A 28 19.50 5.14 31.20
C ALA A 28 20.92 5.25 30.59
N ALA A 29 21.94 4.78 31.32
CA ALA A 29 23.32 4.74 30.82
C ALA A 29 23.53 3.65 29.77
N ASP A 30 22.88 2.49 29.94
CA ASP A 30 22.93 1.37 28.99
C ASP A 30 22.13 1.67 27.71
N THR A 31 20.99 2.37 27.81
CA THR A 31 20.22 2.85 26.64
C THR A 31 20.98 3.90 25.83
N ALA A 32 21.60 4.88 26.49
CA ALA A 32 22.40 5.89 25.79
C ALA A 32 23.64 5.29 25.10
N ALA A 33 24.20 4.22 25.65
CA ALA A 33 25.31 3.48 25.05
C ALA A 33 24.87 2.68 23.82
N LEU A 34 23.68 2.06 23.86
CA LEU A 34 23.09 1.38 22.70
C LEU A 34 22.78 2.36 21.57
N GLU A 35 22.16 3.50 21.88
CA GLU A 35 21.85 4.55 20.91
C GLU A 35 23.11 5.10 20.24
N ALA A 36 24.19 5.30 21.01
CA ALA A 36 25.48 5.74 20.48
C ALA A 36 26.11 4.69 19.54
N ALA A 37 26.06 3.40 19.92
CA ALA A 37 26.60 2.31 19.11
C ALA A 37 25.81 2.12 17.79
N GLN A 38 24.49 2.26 17.83
CA GLN A 38 23.63 2.20 16.65
C GLN A 38 23.85 3.40 15.71
N ALA A 39 24.05 4.60 16.27
CA ALA A 39 24.38 5.78 15.48
C ALA A 39 25.77 5.66 14.80
N GLU A 40 26.75 5.06 15.48
CA GLU A 40 28.08 4.81 14.91
C GLU A 40 28.04 3.75 13.80
N ALA A 41 27.25 2.68 13.96
CA ALA A 41 27.02 1.68 12.92
C ALA A 41 26.35 2.28 11.68
N ALA A 42 25.29 3.07 11.86
CA ALA A 42 24.60 3.72 10.75
C ALA A 42 25.50 4.70 9.98
N ALA A 43 26.36 5.44 10.69
CA ALA A 43 27.34 6.33 10.07
C ALA A 43 28.41 5.57 9.27
N ALA A 44 28.85 4.41 9.78
CA ALA A 44 29.83 3.56 9.11
C ALA A 44 29.24 2.90 7.84
N ASP A 45 27.98 2.46 7.88
CA ASP A 45 27.26 1.93 6.71
C ASP A 45 27.11 2.98 5.61
N ALA A 46 26.76 4.21 5.98
CA ALA A 46 26.65 5.31 5.03
C ALA A 46 28.01 5.64 4.37
N ALA A 47 29.10 5.60 5.14
CA ALA A 47 30.45 5.79 4.62
C ALA A 47 30.88 4.65 3.68
N ALA A 48 30.54 3.39 4.01
CA ALA A 48 30.80 2.23 3.16
C ALA A 48 30.04 2.31 1.83
N ALA A 49 28.78 2.73 1.86
CA ALA A 49 27.97 2.92 0.65
C ALA A 49 28.54 4.03 -0.26
N ALA A 50 29.00 5.14 0.32
CA ALA A 50 29.63 6.23 -0.42
C ALA A 50 30.95 5.78 -1.09
N ALA A 51 31.79 5.05 -0.36
CA ALA A 51 33.06 4.53 -0.89
C ALA A 51 32.84 3.48 -1.99
N ALA A 52 31.81 2.63 -1.87
CA ALA A 52 31.43 1.67 -2.91
C ALA A 52 30.99 2.38 -4.20
N ALA A 53 30.19 3.45 -4.10
CA ALA A 53 29.77 4.24 -5.25
C ALA A 53 30.96 4.93 -5.95
N GLU A 54 31.94 5.41 -5.19
CA GLU A 54 33.18 5.98 -5.74
C GLU A 54 34.05 4.93 -6.44
N ALA A 55 34.15 3.73 -5.87
CA ALA A 55 34.84 2.59 -6.49
C ALA A 55 34.18 2.16 -7.81
N ASP A 56 32.86 2.08 -7.87
CA ASP A 56 32.12 1.77 -9.10
C ASP A 56 32.35 2.84 -10.18
N ALA A 57 32.34 4.12 -9.80
CA ALA A 57 32.62 5.23 -10.70
C ALA A 57 34.06 5.21 -11.23
N ALA A 58 35.04 4.88 -10.38
CA ALA A 58 36.44 4.75 -10.78
C ALA A 58 36.67 3.54 -11.70
N ALA A 59 36.01 2.40 -11.43
CA ALA A 59 36.04 1.22 -12.29
C ALA A 59 35.46 1.49 -13.69
N ALA A 60 34.38 2.28 -13.79
CA ALA A 60 33.82 2.70 -15.07
C ALA A 60 34.82 3.54 -15.89
N ARG A 61 35.53 4.49 -15.26
CA ARG A 61 36.58 5.28 -15.93
C ARG A 61 37.76 4.43 -16.38
N ALA A 62 38.17 3.44 -15.58
CA ALA A 62 39.21 2.50 -15.97
C ALA A 62 38.81 1.66 -17.20
N ALA A 63 37.56 1.20 -17.25
CA ALA A 63 37.04 0.46 -18.42
C ALA A 63 36.98 1.33 -19.69
N GLU A 64 36.61 2.61 -19.57
CA GLU A 64 36.66 3.57 -20.69
C GLU A 64 38.11 3.79 -21.19
N ALA A 65 39.07 3.91 -20.28
CA ALA A 65 40.48 4.09 -20.62
C ALA A 65 41.09 2.82 -21.27
N GLU A 66 40.71 1.62 -20.82
CA GLU A 66 41.08 0.35 -21.43
C GLU A 66 40.55 0.24 -22.87
N ALA A 67 39.28 0.59 -23.10
CA ALA A 67 38.69 0.61 -24.43
C ALA A 67 39.38 1.61 -25.38
N ALA A 68 39.79 2.78 -24.85
CA ALA A 68 40.55 3.77 -25.61
C ALA A 68 41.96 3.25 -25.98
N LEU A 69 42.62 2.52 -25.07
CA LEU A 69 43.90 1.87 -25.33
C LEU A 69 43.78 0.77 -26.40
N GLU A 70 42.75 -0.06 -26.35
CA GLU A 70 42.50 -1.09 -27.38
C GLU A 70 42.28 -0.46 -28.77
N ALA A 71 41.54 0.66 -28.83
CA ALA A 71 41.34 1.39 -30.08
C ALA A 71 42.65 1.95 -30.64
N ALA A 72 43.49 2.55 -29.79
CA ALA A 72 44.80 3.08 -30.19
C ALA A 72 45.76 1.97 -30.67
N GLN A 73 45.72 0.79 -30.04
CA GLN A 73 46.49 -0.39 -30.47
C GLN A 73 46.05 -0.87 -31.85
N ALA A 74 44.75 -0.98 -32.10
CA ALA A 74 44.21 -1.41 -33.38
C ALA A 74 44.55 -0.45 -34.53
N GLU A 75 44.59 0.86 -34.25
CA GLU A 75 44.98 1.88 -35.24
C GLU A 75 46.48 1.80 -35.56
N ALA A 76 47.33 1.61 -34.55
CA ALA A 76 48.78 1.45 -34.72
C ALA A 76 49.15 0.17 -35.51
N GLU A 77 48.41 -0.93 -35.35
CA GLU A 77 48.64 -2.18 -36.09
C GLU A 77 48.29 -2.09 -37.59
N GLY A 78 47.44 -1.14 -37.98
CA GLY A 78 46.97 -0.95 -39.36
C GLY A 78 47.84 -0.03 -40.22
N ALA A 79 48.81 0.68 -39.64
CA ALA A 79 49.57 1.72 -40.32
C ALA A 79 50.77 1.18 -41.12
N VAL A 80 51.01 1.77 -42.30
CA VAL A 80 52.06 1.33 -43.26
C VAL A 80 52.98 2.49 -43.70
N ASP A 81 52.61 3.75 -43.43
CA ASP A 81 53.39 4.94 -43.76
C ASP A 81 54.32 5.33 -42.58
N PRO A 82 55.65 5.45 -42.78
CA PRO A 82 56.59 5.79 -41.71
C PRO A 82 56.30 7.12 -40.97
N ASP A 83 55.69 8.12 -41.61
CA ASP A 83 55.40 9.41 -40.98
C ASP A 83 54.16 9.34 -40.07
N ASP A 84 53.19 8.47 -40.39
CA ASP A 84 51.99 8.22 -39.58
C ASP A 84 52.30 7.35 -38.34
N MET A 85 53.26 6.43 -38.47
CA MET A 85 53.70 5.55 -37.37
C MET A 85 54.21 6.31 -36.15
N ALA A 86 54.94 7.41 -36.34
CA ALA A 86 55.51 8.19 -35.22
C ALA A 86 54.45 8.97 -34.44
N ALA A 87 53.35 9.39 -35.10
CA ALA A 87 52.24 10.05 -34.44
C ALA A 87 51.38 9.04 -33.66
N LEU A 88 51.11 7.88 -34.26
CA LEU A 88 50.35 6.79 -33.64
C LEU A 88 51.11 6.17 -32.45
N GLU A 89 52.44 6.10 -32.50
CA GLU A 89 53.26 5.64 -31.37
C GLU A 89 53.12 6.59 -30.16
N ALA A 90 53.07 7.91 -30.39
CA ALA A 90 52.85 8.90 -29.34
C ALA A 90 51.42 8.86 -28.77
N GLU A 91 50.40 8.61 -29.60
CA GLU A 91 49.02 8.44 -29.15
C GLU A 91 48.83 7.14 -28.35
N LEU A 92 49.49 6.06 -28.76
CA LEU A 92 49.53 4.81 -28.01
C LEU A 92 50.21 4.97 -26.65
N GLU A 93 51.35 5.67 -26.58
CA GLU A 93 52.01 5.98 -25.30
C GLU A 93 51.12 6.81 -24.37
N ALA A 94 50.37 7.78 -24.91
CA ALA A 94 49.43 8.58 -24.13
C ALA A 94 48.24 7.75 -23.62
N ALA A 95 47.68 6.87 -24.44
CA ALA A 95 46.61 5.96 -24.04
C ALA A 95 47.07 4.96 -22.98
N GLN A 96 48.29 4.43 -23.09
CA GLN A 96 48.90 3.56 -22.07
C GLN A 96 49.08 4.28 -20.73
N ALA A 97 49.49 5.55 -20.75
CA ALA A 97 49.63 6.34 -19.53
C ALA A 97 48.27 6.63 -18.87
N ALA A 98 47.24 6.92 -19.67
CA ALA A 98 45.89 7.19 -19.18
C ALA A 98 45.21 5.94 -18.59
N GLU A 99 45.35 4.77 -19.22
CA GLU A 99 44.85 3.50 -18.66
C GLU A 99 45.55 3.17 -17.33
N ALA A 100 46.88 3.34 -17.26
CA ALA A 100 47.63 3.08 -16.04
C ALA A 100 47.23 4.00 -14.88
N GLU A 101 46.92 5.27 -15.16
CA GLU A 101 46.44 6.24 -14.16
C GLU A 101 45.02 5.90 -13.69
N ALA A 102 44.09 5.66 -14.62
CA ALA A 102 42.70 5.33 -14.30
C ALA A 102 42.58 4.01 -13.54
N ARG A 103 43.42 3.01 -13.88
CA ARG A 103 43.49 1.75 -13.17
C ARG A 103 44.04 1.89 -11.75
N ALA A 104 45.06 2.73 -11.56
CA ALA A 104 45.59 3.01 -10.22
C ALA A 104 44.57 3.74 -9.33
N GLU A 105 43.75 4.62 -9.90
CA GLU A 105 42.63 5.28 -9.21
C GLU A 105 41.54 4.27 -8.82
N ALA A 106 41.17 3.36 -9.74
CA ALA A 106 40.20 2.30 -9.46
C ALA A 106 40.68 1.32 -8.37
N ASP A 107 41.95 0.90 -8.42
CA ASP A 107 42.54 0.02 -7.39
C ASP A 107 42.58 0.71 -6.01
N ALA A 108 42.84 2.02 -5.96
CA ALA A 108 42.84 2.79 -4.73
C ALA A 108 41.43 2.96 -4.14
N ALA A 109 40.44 3.28 -4.99
CA ALA A 109 39.05 3.42 -4.58
C ALA A 109 38.45 2.10 -4.10
N ALA A 110 38.79 0.98 -4.75
CA ALA A 110 38.39 -0.36 -4.30
C ALA A 110 38.98 -0.71 -2.93
N ALA A 111 40.24 -0.37 -2.67
CA ALA A 111 40.86 -0.58 -1.36
C ALA A 111 40.23 0.29 -0.25
N GLU A 112 39.77 1.50 -0.58
CA GLU A 112 39.04 2.36 0.35
C GLU A 112 37.63 1.84 0.64
N ALA A 113 36.93 1.33 -0.38
CA ALA A 113 35.64 0.66 -0.23
C ALA A 113 35.74 -0.60 0.66
N ASP A 114 36.75 -1.45 0.44
CA ASP A 114 37.01 -2.63 1.27
C ASP A 114 37.30 -2.26 2.73
N ALA A 115 38.07 -1.18 2.95
CA ALA A 115 38.36 -0.70 4.30
C ALA A 115 37.13 -0.12 5.00
N ALA A 116 36.28 0.60 4.27
CA ALA A 116 35.04 1.16 4.80
C ALA A 116 34.01 0.05 5.12
N ALA A 117 33.90 -0.98 4.27
CA ALA A 117 33.06 -2.15 4.52
C ALA A 117 33.53 -2.94 5.76
N ALA A 118 34.84 -3.08 5.96
CA ALA A 118 35.37 -3.71 7.17
C ALA A 118 35.06 -2.90 8.44
N ALA A 119 35.14 -1.57 8.37
CA ALA A 119 34.78 -0.69 9.49
C ALA A 119 33.27 -0.73 9.81
N ALA A 120 32.42 -0.80 8.79
CA ALA A 120 30.98 -0.99 8.94
C ALA A 120 30.66 -2.31 9.66
N ALA A 121 31.27 -3.41 9.23
CA ALA A 121 31.09 -4.72 9.86
C ALA A 121 31.56 -4.75 11.34
N GLU A 122 32.65 -4.04 11.67
CA GLU A 122 33.11 -3.91 13.06
C GLU A 122 32.12 -3.08 13.91
N ALA A 123 31.56 -2.01 13.36
CA ALA A 123 30.58 -1.16 14.04
C ALA A 123 29.24 -1.88 14.25
N GLU A 124 28.78 -2.66 13.26
CA GLU A 124 27.58 -3.49 13.36
C GLU A 124 27.74 -4.59 14.42
N ALA A 125 28.91 -5.24 14.48
CA ALA A 125 29.22 -6.21 15.54
C ALA A 125 29.22 -5.56 16.94
N ALA A 126 29.74 -4.34 17.08
CA ALA A 126 29.72 -3.60 18.34
C ALA A 126 28.29 -3.20 18.75
N ALA A 127 27.44 -2.80 17.79
CA ALA A 127 26.03 -2.53 18.04
C ALA A 127 25.27 -3.79 18.49
N ALA A 128 25.54 -4.94 17.87
CA ALA A 128 24.95 -6.22 18.26
C ALA A 128 25.39 -6.68 19.67
N GLU A 129 26.65 -6.45 20.05
CA GLU A 129 27.12 -6.72 21.42
C GLU A 129 26.47 -5.77 22.44
N ALA A 130 26.30 -4.49 22.10
CA ALA A 130 25.60 -3.53 22.96
C ALA A 130 24.11 -3.89 23.13
N GLU A 131 23.46 -4.36 22.08
CA GLU A 131 22.07 -4.83 22.11
C GLU A 131 21.92 -6.09 22.98
N ALA A 132 22.85 -7.04 22.85
CA ALA A 132 22.89 -8.24 23.69
C ALA A 132 23.14 -7.90 25.17
N ALA A 133 23.97 -6.89 25.46
CA ALA A 133 24.23 -6.41 26.81
C ALA A 133 23.00 -5.69 27.41
N ALA A 134 22.30 -4.86 26.62
CA ALA A 134 21.06 -4.22 27.03
C ALA A 134 19.93 -5.23 27.28
N ALA A 135 19.83 -6.26 26.44
CA ALA A 135 18.88 -7.37 26.63
C ALA A 135 19.20 -8.22 27.88
N ALA A 136 20.47 -8.42 28.20
CA ALA A 136 20.89 -9.11 29.42
C ALA A 136 20.64 -8.28 30.69
N ALA A 137 20.77 -6.96 30.63
CA ALA A 137 20.41 -6.05 31.71
C ALA A 137 18.89 -6.01 31.96
N ALA A 138 18.08 -6.08 30.90
CA ALA A 138 16.62 -6.19 30.99
C ALA A 138 16.12 -7.55 31.53
N ALA A 139 16.96 -8.61 31.48
CA ALA A 139 16.63 -9.95 31.94
C ALA A 139 16.88 -10.21 33.45
N ALA A 140 17.38 -9.21 34.19
CA ALA A 140 17.46 -9.29 35.65
C ALA A 140 16.08 -9.05 36.27
N VAL A 141 15.24 -10.08 36.29
CA VAL A 141 13.87 -10.08 36.85
C VAL A 141 13.88 -9.64 38.33
N PRO A 142 13.31 -8.48 38.71
CA PRO A 142 12.77 -8.32 40.04
C PRO A 142 11.45 -9.13 40.14
N GLU A 143 11.18 -9.64 41.34
CA GLU A 143 9.99 -10.41 41.70
C GLU A 143 8.70 -9.72 41.19
N PRO A 144 7.71 -10.45 40.63
CA PRO A 144 6.57 -9.82 39.96
C PRO A 144 5.71 -9.05 40.96
N GLU A 145 5.74 -7.72 40.85
CA GLU A 145 4.64 -6.89 41.33
C GLU A 145 3.42 -7.13 40.41
N PRO A 146 2.18 -7.10 40.95
CA PRO A 146 0.98 -7.31 40.16
C PRO A 146 0.91 -6.24 39.06
N GLU A 147 0.87 -6.68 37.79
CA GLU A 147 0.70 -5.75 36.68
C GLU A 147 -0.61 -4.98 36.83
N PRO A 148 -0.59 -3.65 36.56
CA PRO A 148 -1.83 -2.91 36.44
C PRO A 148 -2.70 -3.56 35.35
N ASP A 149 -4.01 -3.51 35.51
CA ASP A 149 -4.96 -4.02 34.52
C ASP A 149 -4.86 -3.16 33.24
N THR A 150 -3.94 -3.52 32.33
CA THR A 150 -3.74 -2.87 31.03
C THR A 150 -4.74 -3.42 30.03
N PHE A 151 -5.22 -2.55 29.14
CA PHE A 151 -6.09 -2.97 28.03
C PHE A 151 -5.25 -3.23 26.78
N ASP A 152 -4.73 -4.44 26.64
CA ASP A 152 -3.90 -4.82 25.48
C ASP A 152 -4.67 -5.67 24.47
N ILE A 153 -4.38 -5.47 23.17
CA ILE A 153 -4.95 -6.24 22.07
C ILE A 153 -3.84 -6.92 21.27
N ARG A 154 -3.94 -8.24 21.11
CA ARG A 154 -3.18 -9.02 20.13
C ARG A 154 -4.10 -9.36 18.97
N ILE A 155 -3.69 -8.95 17.78
CA ILE A 155 -4.46 -9.14 16.55
C ILE A 155 -3.74 -10.07 15.60
N ALA A 156 -4.43 -11.11 15.13
CA ALA A 156 -3.95 -11.96 14.05
C ALA A 156 -4.38 -11.36 12.70
N ILE A 157 -3.41 -11.03 11.86
CA ILE A 157 -3.62 -10.50 10.50
C ILE A 157 -3.19 -11.54 9.47
N GLY A 158 -3.66 -11.43 8.23
CA GLY A 158 -3.30 -12.34 7.13
C GLY A 158 -1.80 -12.31 6.77
N PRO A 159 -1.41 -12.82 5.58
CA PRO A 159 -0.03 -12.71 5.13
C PRO A 159 0.38 -11.24 4.97
N ASP A 160 1.69 -11.01 5.14
CA ASP A 160 2.43 -9.77 4.86
C ASP A 160 2.23 -8.58 5.82
N ILE A 161 3.26 -8.34 6.65
CA ILE A 161 3.62 -7.00 7.14
C ILE A 161 4.75 -6.49 6.24
N GLN A 162 4.39 -6.13 5.01
CA GLN A 162 5.34 -5.58 4.06
C GLN A 162 5.04 -4.08 3.91
N ASP A 163 6.08 -3.30 4.18
CA ASP A 163 6.17 -1.84 4.21
C ASP A 163 5.29 -1.06 5.20
N MET A 164 5.92 -0.42 6.20
CA MET A 164 5.24 0.47 7.18
C MET A 164 5.28 1.95 6.79
N ASP A 165 6.00 2.32 5.72
CA ASP A 165 5.97 3.67 5.18
C ASP A 165 4.63 3.92 4.46
N PRO A 166 3.76 4.80 4.99
CA PRO A 166 2.41 4.98 4.45
C PRO A 166 2.40 5.58 3.04
N GLN A 167 3.52 6.19 2.59
CA GLN A 167 3.61 6.82 1.28
C GLN A 167 4.29 5.92 0.25
N ARG A 168 4.98 4.84 0.65
CA ARG A 168 5.69 3.95 -0.29
C ARG A 168 4.78 2.87 -0.88
N SER A 169 3.96 2.25 -0.04
CA SER A 169 3.19 1.06 -0.41
C SER A 169 1.80 1.41 -0.94
N ASN A 170 1.33 0.67 -1.94
CA ASN A 170 -0.09 0.65 -2.32
C ASN A 170 -0.93 -0.28 -1.43
N ALA A 171 -0.32 -0.73 -0.32
CA ALA A 171 -0.82 -1.46 0.81
C ALA A 171 -1.72 -2.67 0.50
N VAL A 172 -1.27 -3.82 0.98
CA VAL A 172 -2.16 -4.92 1.38
C VAL A 172 -2.96 -4.41 2.59
N TRP A 173 -4.29 -4.60 2.59
CA TRP A 173 -5.21 -4.08 3.62
C TRP A 173 -4.73 -4.26 5.07
N ASN A 174 -3.99 -5.34 5.34
CA ASN A 174 -3.43 -5.69 6.64
C ASN A 174 -2.50 -4.61 7.24
N THR A 175 -1.67 -3.95 6.42
CA THR A 175 -0.68 -2.98 6.93
C THR A 175 -1.32 -1.60 7.22
N ILE A 176 -2.35 -1.19 6.46
CA ILE A 176 -3.10 0.06 6.68
C ILE A 176 -3.69 0.12 8.09
N MET A 177 -4.15 -1.01 8.62
CA MET A 177 -4.75 -1.11 9.96
C MET A 177 -3.77 -0.72 11.08
N LEU A 178 -2.47 -0.87 10.82
CA LEU A 178 -1.43 -0.61 11.80
C LEU A 178 -0.91 0.82 11.65
N TRP A 179 -0.38 1.18 10.47
CA TRP A 179 0.17 2.53 10.29
C TRP A 179 -0.91 3.61 10.25
N GLY A 180 -2.15 3.31 9.85
CA GLY A 180 -3.25 4.29 9.80
C GLY A 180 -3.72 4.77 11.18
N ASN A 181 -3.22 4.17 12.26
CA ASN A 181 -3.38 4.67 13.64
C ASN A 181 -2.14 5.43 14.13
N VAL A 182 -1.03 5.37 13.39
CA VAL A 182 0.25 6.06 13.66
C VAL A 182 0.35 7.36 12.87
N THR A 183 -0.09 7.37 11.63
CA THR A 183 -0.08 8.55 10.75
C THR A 183 -1.49 9.08 10.51
N GLU A 184 -1.59 10.35 10.15
CA GLU A 184 -2.85 11.03 9.80
C GLU A 184 -2.67 11.84 8.51
N GLY A 185 -3.77 12.14 7.82
CA GLY A 185 -3.80 12.98 6.62
C GLY A 185 -4.37 14.38 6.90
N LEU A 186 -4.40 15.23 5.86
CA LEU A 186 -5.12 16.51 5.94
C LEU A 186 -6.62 16.31 6.15
N VAL A 187 -7.15 15.26 5.52
CA VAL A 187 -8.56 14.87 5.52
C VAL A 187 -8.66 13.37 5.72
N THR A 188 -9.78 12.95 6.27
CA THR A 188 -10.13 11.54 6.47
C THR A 188 -11.56 11.29 6.02
N THR A 189 -12.07 10.08 6.21
CA THR A 189 -13.47 9.73 5.91
C THR A 189 -14.24 9.45 7.19
N ASP A 190 -15.47 9.93 7.27
CA ASP A 190 -16.39 9.58 8.37
C ASP A 190 -16.99 8.16 8.20
N ASP A 191 -17.82 7.76 9.15
CA ASP A 191 -18.51 6.46 9.14
C ASP A 191 -19.58 6.33 8.02
N ASN A 192 -19.77 7.35 7.18
CA ASN A 192 -20.60 7.28 5.97
C ASN A 192 -19.75 7.38 4.69
N GLY A 193 -18.42 7.42 4.82
CA GLY A 193 -17.48 7.63 3.74
C GLY A 193 -17.28 9.10 3.34
N ALA A 194 -18.00 10.06 3.92
CA ALA A 194 -17.83 11.46 3.53
C ALA A 194 -16.43 11.96 3.91
N VAL A 195 -15.76 12.68 2.99
CA VAL A 195 -14.45 13.28 3.29
C VAL A 195 -14.63 14.45 4.25
N ILE A 196 -13.95 14.39 5.39
CA ILE A 196 -14.00 15.36 6.48
C ILE A 196 -12.59 15.84 6.85
N PRO A 197 -12.43 17.04 7.46
CA PRO A 197 -11.13 17.52 7.93
C PRO A 197 -10.54 16.62 9.03
N GLU A 198 -9.22 16.40 8.98
CA GLU A 198 -8.44 15.70 10.03
C GLU A 198 -7.33 16.62 10.56
N LEU A 199 -6.12 16.63 9.97
CA LEU A 199 -5.07 17.60 10.33
C LEU A 199 -5.33 19.01 9.78
N ALA A 200 -6.15 19.13 8.74
CA ALA A 200 -6.75 20.40 8.37
C ALA A 200 -7.89 20.75 9.34
N GLU A 201 -8.03 22.02 9.70
CA GLU A 201 -9.23 22.56 10.34
C GLU A 201 -10.34 22.78 9.31
N SER A 202 -9.99 23.26 8.11
CA SER A 202 -10.93 23.48 7.01
C SER A 202 -10.22 23.50 5.66
N PHE A 203 -11.00 23.37 4.59
CA PHE A 203 -10.50 23.49 3.22
C PHE A 203 -11.57 24.07 2.28
N GLU A 204 -11.12 24.68 1.19
CA GLU A 204 -11.98 25.25 0.14
C GLU A 204 -11.36 25.03 -1.25
N LEU A 205 -12.20 24.72 -2.24
CA LEU A 205 -11.81 24.77 -3.66
C LEU A 205 -11.96 26.22 -4.14
N LEU A 206 -10.89 26.79 -4.71
CA LEU A 206 -10.88 28.17 -5.19
C LEU A 206 -11.57 28.29 -6.55
N ASP A 207 -11.86 29.55 -6.96
CA ASP A 207 -12.61 29.88 -8.18
C ASP A 207 -12.00 29.36 -9.49
N ASP A 208 -10.73 28.96 -9.48
CA ASP A 208 -10.04 28.37 -10.63
C ASP A 208 -10.38 26.88 -10.86
N ASN A 209 -11.05 26.22 -9.91
CA ASN A 209 -11.34 24.79 -9.89
C ASN A 209 -10.10 23.88 -10.00
N LEU A 210 -8.93 24.40 -9.63
CA LEU A 210 -7.64 23.69 -9.65
C LEU A 210 -6.94 23.74 -8.29
N THR A 211 -7.20 24.79 -7.51
CA THR A 211 -6.47 25.05 -6.27
C THR A 211 -7.36 24.78 -5.06
N TRP A 212 -6.91 23.87 -4.20
CA TRP A 212 -7.48 23.64 -2.88
C TRP A 212 -6.67 24.39 -1.84
N ARG A 213 -7.31 25.27 -1.07
CA ARG A 213 -6.70 25.91 0.09
C ARG A 213 -7.07 25.13 1.35
N PHE A 214 -6.07 24.80 2.17
CA PHE A 214 -6.23 24.16 3.47
C PHE A 214 -5.78 25.12 4.57
N HIS A 215 -6.57 25.22 5.63
CA HIS A 215 -6.19 25.82 6.90
C HIS A 215 -5.88 24.69 7.89
N LEU A 216 -4.67 24.69 8.44
CA LEU A 216 -4.13 23.62 9.26
C LEU A 216 -4.40 23.87 10.74
N ARG A 217 -4.54 22.79 11.51
CA ARG A 217 -4.59 22.89 12.97
C ARG A 217 -3.23 23.32 13.52
N GLU A 218 -3.25 24.26 14.45
CA GLU A 218 -2.04 24.77 15.10
C GLU A 218 -1.57 23.88 16.26
N GLY A 219 -0.25 23.90 16.54
CA GLY A 219 0.32 23.29 17.74
C GLY A 219 0.43 21.76 17.74
N ILE A 220 0.25 21.13 16.57
CA ILE A 220 0.44 19.68 16.40
C ILE A 220 1.93 19.39 16.20
N THR A 221 2.40 18.30 16.81
CA THR A 221 3.74 17.75 16.57
C THR A 221 3.64 16.31 16.08
N PHE A 222 4.60 15.91 15.26
CA PHE A 222 4.89 14.51 15.02
C PHE A 222 5.38 13.83 16.31
N HIS A 223 5.35 12.49 16.35
CA HIS A 223 5.75 11.73 17.54
C HIS A 223 7.21 11.97 17.96
N ASN A 224 8.08 12.42 17.05
CA ASN A 224 9.47 12.79 17.34
C ASN A 224 9.66 14.26 17.77
N GLY A 225 8.57 15.03 17.91
CA GLY A 225 8.58 16.43 18.29
C GLY A 225 8.77 17.43 17.15
N GLU A 226 8.96 16.99 15.90
CA GLU A 226 8.91 17.91 14.75
C GLU A 226 7.53 18.58 14.65
N PRO A 227 7.44 19.88 14.33
CA PRO A 227 6.16 20.55 14.18
C PRO A 227 5.44 20.08 12.90
N PHE A 228 4.12 19.90 13.01
CA PHE A 228 3.26 19.78 11.84
C PHE A 228 2.80 21.18 11.39
N ASN A 229 3.15 21.54 10.14
CA ASN A 229 2.84 22.84 9.54
C ASN A 229 2.76 22.72 8.00
N ALA A 230 2.58 23.85 7.30
CA ALA A 230 2.46 23.88 5.84
C ALA A 230 3.67 23.34 5.08
N GLU A 231 4.89 23.46 5.62
CA GLU A 231 6.09 22.86 5.01
C GLU A 231 6.06 21.33 5.12
N ALA A 232 5.55 20.78 6.23
CA ALA A 232 5.36 19.34 6.37
C ALA A 232 4.34 18.78 5.37
N VAL A 233 3.28 19.53 5.10
CA VAL A 233 2.30 19.19 4.06
C VAL A 233 2.95 19.18 2.69
N LYS A 234 3.67 20.26 2.35
CA LYS A 234 4.38 20.37 1.07
C LYS A 234 5.34 19.21 0.86
N TYR A 235 6.21 18.94 1.84
CA TYR A 235 7.16 17.85 1.79
C TYR A 235 6.45 16.51 1.56
N SER A 236 5.38 16.23 2.31
CA SER A 236 4.66 14.98 2.23
C SER A 236 4.04 14.74 0.85
N LEU A 237 3.39 15.76 0.27
CA LEU A 237 2.76 15.64 -1.05
C LEU A 237 3.80 15.59 -2.19
N ASP A 238 4.87 16.40 -2.09
CA ASP A 238 5.97 16.37 -3.06
C ASP A 238 6.69 15.01 -3.04
N ARG A 239 6.89 14.41 -1.86
CA ARG A 239 7.48 13.08 -1.69
C ARG A 239 6.65 11.99 -2.38
N ILE A 240 5.32 12.01 -2.22
CA ILE A 240 4.43 11.04 -2.88
C ILE A 240 4.49 11.16 -4.41
N ALA A 241 4.46 12.40 -4.92
CA ALA A 241 4.44 12.65 -6.37
C ALA A 241 5.83 12.50 -7.04
N GLY A 242 6.91 12.54 -6.26
CA GLY A 242 8.28 12.46 -6.78
C GLY A 242 8.64 11.09 -7.35
N GLU A 243 9.11 11.05 -8.60
CA GLU A 243 9.53 9.81 -9.27
C GLU A 243 10.67 9.09 -8.53
N GLU A 244 11.59 9.85 -7.93
CA GLU A 244 12.74 9.31 -7.18
C GLU A 244 12.32 8.47 -5.97
N PHE A 245 11.24 8.87 -5.29
CA PHE A 245 10.74 8.13 -4.13
C PHE A 245 10.09 6.79 -4.54
N GLY A 246 9.62 6.68 -5.79
CA GLY A 246 9.06 5.44 -6.32
C GLY A 246 7.78 4.98 -5.62
N SER A 247 6.96 5.92 -5.15
CA SER A 247 5.71 5.61 -4.45
C SER A 247 4.77 4.76 -5.30
N LEU A 248 4.29 3.64 -4.77
CA LEU A 248 3.29 2.80 -5.43
C LEU A 248 1.91 3.48 -5.51
N ILE A 249 1.69 4.56 -4.75
CA ILE A 249 0.45 5.36 -4.79
C ILE A 249 0.59 6.63 -5.66
N ALA A 250 1.77 6.91 -6.24
CA ALA A 250 2.01 8.09 -7.08
C ALA A 250 0.99 8.22 -8.24
N ASN A 251 0.53 7.09 -8.79
CA ASN A 251 -0.49 7.07 -9.84
C ASN A 251 -1.82 7.73 -9.43
N TYR A 252 -2.18 7.70 -8.14
CA TYR A 252 -3.37 8.40 -7.63
C TYR A 252 -3.16 9.92 -7.60
N PHE A 253 -1.91 10.37 -7.48
CA PHE A 253 -1.49 11.76 -7.41
C PHE A 253 -1.03 12.31 -8.78
N LYS A 254 -1.29 11.63 -9.89
CA LYS A 254 -0.91 12.11 -11.25
C LYS A 254 -1.44 13.50 -11.61
N ASP A 255 -2.55 13.93 -11.00
CA ASP A 255 -3.14 15.25 -11.24
C ASP A 255 -2.53 16.30 -10.31
N TYR A 256 -1.73 15.93 -9.29
CA TYR A 256 -1.02 16.87 -8.42
C TYR A 256 -0.01 17.68 -9.23
N ALA A 257 -0.07 19.00 -9.12
CA ALA A 257 0.89 19.90 -9.79
C ALA A 257 1.92 20.47 -8.81
N THR A 258 1.46 21.04 -7.70
CA THR A 258 2.35 21.66 -6.70
C THR A 258 1.63 21.95 -5.40
N THR A 259 2.41 22.07 -4.34
CA THR A 259 2.00 22.64 -3.06
C THR A 259 2.74 23.96 -2.82
N THR A 260 1.97 25.02 -2.55
CA THR A 260 2.46 26.36 -2.23
C THR A 260 2.17 26.70 -0.77
N VAL A 261 3.22 26.99 -0.01
CA VAL A 261 3.11 27.47 1.37
C VAL A 261 2.74 28.94 1.35
N ILE A 262 1.58 29.29 1.90
CA ILE A 262 1.11 30.68 2.00
C ILE A 262 1.60 31.29 3.31
N ASP A 263 1.43 30.56 4.41
CA ASP A 263 1.97 30.84 5.73
C ASP A 263 2.12 29.53 6.52
N GLU A 264 2.51 29.60 7.79
CA GLU A 264 2.79 28.43 8.62
C GLU A 264 1.61 27.44 8.71
N TYR A 265 0.36 27.92 8.65
CA TYR A 265 -0.85 27.11 8.81
C TYR A 265 -1.81 27.23 7.64
N THR A 266 -1.35 27.76 6.51
CA THR A 266 -2.14 27.87 5.28
C THR A 266 -1.34 27.38 4.09
N VAL A 267 -1.92 26.43 3.36
CA VAL A 267 -1.27 25.79 2.22
C VAL A 267 -2.25 25.67 1.05
N GLU A 268 -1.76 25.92 -0.16
CA GLU A 268 -2.51 25.77 -1.40
C GLU A 268 -1.96 24.59 -2.20
N VAL A 269 -2.81 23.61 -2.47
CA VAL A 269 -2.49 22.43 -3.26
C VAL A 269 -3.19 22.56 -4.61
N MET A 270 -2.40 22.61 -5.68
CA MET A 270 -2.90 22.83 -7.03
C MET A 270 -2.83 21.53 -7.84
N THR A 271 -3.86 21.27 -8.64
CA THR A 271 -3.88 20.20 -9.63
C THR A 271 -3.58 20.71 -11.04
N ALA A 272 -2.99 19.87 -11.89
CA ALA A 272 -2.63 20.20 -13.27
C ALA A 272 -3.85 20.36 -14.18
N GLN A 273 -4.96 19.76 -13.77
CA GLN A 273 -6.27 19.80 -14.41
C GLN A 273 -7.36 19.68 -13.36
N THR A 274 -8.59 20.03 -13.72
CA THR A 274 -9.74 19.90 -12.83
C THR A 274 -9.87 18.44 -12.38
N SER A 275 -9.78 18.21 -11.08
CA SER A 275 -9.78 16.87 -10.49
C SER A 275 -10.77 16.82 -9.34
N PRO A 276 -12.06 16.53 -9.63
CA PRO A 276 -13.12 16.54 -8.60
C PRO A 276 -12.94 15.50 -7.49
N ASP A 277 -12.16 14.43 -7.73
CA ASP A 277 -11.80 13.44 -6.71
C ASP A 277 -10.50 13.76 -5.98
N PHE A 278 -9.81 14.87 -6.26
CA PHE A 278 -8.52 15.12 -5.64
C PHE A 278 -8.58 15.15 -4.11
N LEU A 279 -9.66 15.70 -3.56
CA LEU A 279 -9.92 15.66 -2.12
C LEU A 279 -10.08 14.23 -1.57
N VAL A 280 -10.65 13.33 -2.37
CA VAL A 280 -10.73 11.90 -2.04
C VAL A 280 -9.34 11.27 -2.10
N THR A 281 -8.54 11.57 -3.12
CA THR A 281 -7.15 11.12 -3.24
C THR A 281 -6.33 11.52 -2.00
N LEU A 282 -6.56 12.71 -1.46
CA LEU A 282 -5.86 13.19 -0.26
C LEU A 282 -6.10 12.35 1.00
N THR A 283 -7.17 11.55 1.07
CA THR A 283 -7.38 10.60 2.18
C THR A 283 -6.30 9.52 2.25
N SER A 284 -5.59 9.28 1.14
CA SER A 284 -4.45 8.35 1.07
C SER A 284 -3.10 9.05 1.28
N ALA A 285 -3.06 10.38 1.41
CA ALA A 285 -1.85 11.17 1.65
C ALA A 285 -1.63 11.38 3.15
N GLN A 286 -0.92 10.44 3.77
CA GLN A 286 -0.51 10.57 5.17
C GLN A 286 0.65 11.55 5.30
N MET A 287 0.65 12.37 6.35
CA MET A 287 1.69 13.36 6.61
C MET A 287 2.88 12.71 7.31
N VAL A 288 4.09 13.05 6.87
CA VAL A 288 5.35 12.56 7.43
C VAL A 288 6.25 13.72 7.89
N PRO A 289 7.04 13.56 8.96
CA PRO A 289 8.00 14.56 9.41
C PRO A 289 9.10 14.80 8.36
N PRO A 290 9.29 16.05 7.88
CA PRO A 290 10.24 16.34 6.80
C PRO A 290 11.68 16.05 7.15
N VAL A 291 12.17 16.51 8.32
CA VAL A 291 13.59 16.41 8.67
C VAL A 291 13.98 14.95 8.85
N TYR A 292 13.16 14.19 9.59
CA TYR A 292 13.35 12.75 9.74
C TYR A 292 13.32 12.01 8.40
N SER A 293 12.32 12.28 7.55
CA SER A 293 12.14 11.53 6.30
C SER A 293 13.18 11.88 5.23
N GLU A 294 13.72 13.10 5.26
CA GLU A 294 14.83 13.52 4.38
C GLU A 294 16.17 12.95 4.88
N SER A 295 16.41 13.00 6.20
CA SER A 295 17.65 12.50 6.79
C SER A 295 17.75 10.97 6.72
N TYR A 296 16.60 10.28 6.76
CA TYR A 296 16.52 8.82 6.76
C TYR A 296 15.44 8.31 5.78
N PRO A 297 15.73 8.30 4.46
CA PRO A 297 14.73 8.06 3.41
C PRO A 297 13.95 6.74 3.51
N THR A 298 14.51 5.74 4.17
CA THR A 298 13.91 4.40 4.37
C THR A 298 13.38 4.18 5.78
N ALA A 299 13.61 5.11 6.72
CA ALA A 299 13.34 4.86 8.14
C ALA A 299 11.85 4.79 8.46
N GLN A 300 10.99 5.51 7.72
CA GLN A 300 9.53 5.35 7.84
C GLN A 300 9.08 3.90 7.65
N ASN A 301 9.83 3.12 6.88
CA ASN A 301 9.51 1.72 6.66
C ASN A 301 9.73 0.85 7.90
N ASN A 302 10.71 1.20 8.73
CA ASN A 302 11.09 0.38 9.88
C ASN A 302 10.66 0.99 11.22
N HIS A 303 10.46 2.30 11.22
CA HIS A 303 10.07 3.12 12.35
C HIS A 303 9.19 4.27 11.83
N PRO A 304 7.90 3.98 11.55
CA PRO A 304 6.96 4.99 11.10
C PRO A 304 6.73 6.06 12.18
N ILE A 305 6.81 7.32 11.79
CA ILE A 305 6.58 8.49 12.63
C ILE A 305 5.46 9.31 11.99
N GLY A 306 4.41 9.58 12.77
CA GLY A 306 3.25 10.35 12.36
C GLY A 306 2.76 11.29 13.46
N THR A 307 1.49 11.69 13.39
CA THR A 307 0.82 12.56 14.37
C THR A 307 -0.29 11.84 15.14
N GLY A 308 -0.53 10.56 14.80
CA GLY A 308 -1.72 9.82 15.18
C GLY A 308 -1.84 9.46 16.66
N PRO A 309 -2.99 8.87 17.04
CA PRO A 309 -3.32 8.49 18.41
C PRO A 309 -2.50 7.31 18.95
N TYR A 310 -1.74 6.62 18.10
CA TYR A 310 -0.80 5.58 18.50
C TYR A 310 0.59 5.92 17.97
N THR A 311 1.62 5.45 18.67
CA THR A 311 3.03 5.58 18.30
C THR A 311 3.57 4.20 17.95
N PHE A 312 4.48 4.15 16.99
CA PHE A 312 5.22 2.93 16.71
C PHE A 312 6.10 2.54 17.91
N THR A 313 6.14 1.25 18.23
CA THR A 313 6.97 0.72 19.33
C THR A 313 8.07 -0.20 18.82
N SER A 314 7.71 -1.23 18.04
CA SER A 314 8.67 -2.21 17.54
C SER A 314 8.10 -3.00 16.36
N ARG A 315 8.98 -3.53 15.51
CA ARG A 315 8.62 -4.52 14.48
C ARG A 315 9.62 -5.67 14.41
N SER A 316 9.15 -6.80 13.93
CA SER A 316 9.95 -7.92 13.45
C SER A 316 9.39 -8.40 12.10
N ALA A 317 9.86 -9.53 11.57
CA ALA A 317 9.29 -10.12 10.37
C ALA A 317 7.82 -10.52 10.55
N ASP A 318 7.43 -10.94 11.76
CA ASP A 318 6.13 -11.55 12.02
C ASP A 318 5.22 -10.69 12.90
N GLN A 319 5.69 -9.52 13.36
CA GLN A 319 4.98 -8.72 14.35
C GLN A 319 5.22 -7.23 14.21
N VAL A 320 4.20 -6.42 14.49
CA VAL A 320 4.31 -4.97 14.72
C VAL A 320 3.57 -4.61 16.00
N LYS A 321 4.20 -3.78 16.83
CA LYS A 321 3.61 -3.25 18.06
C LYS A 321 3.48 -1.74 17.97
N ILE A 322 2.31 -1.24 18.34
CA ILE A 322 2.01 0.18 18.52
C ILE A 322 1.47 0.41 19.94
N THR A 323 1.74 1.59 20.50
CA THR A 323 1.33 1.97 21.85
C THR A 323 0.60 3.30 21.81
N LYS A 324 -0.42 3.45 22.65
CA LYS A 324 -1.20 4.68 22.76
C LYS A 324 -0.32 5.92 22.93
N ASN A 325 -0.58 6.97 22.15
CA ASN A 325 0.10 8.25 22.25
C ASN A 325 -0.54 9.10 23.37
N ALA A 326 0.09 9.16 24.54
CA ALA A 326 -0.42 9.93 25.67
C ALA A 326 -0.49 11.45 25.40
N ASP A 327 0.35 11.94 24.49
CA ASP A 327 0.48 13.36 24.12
C ASP A 327 -0.25 13.67 22.80
N TYR A 328 -1.19 12.82 22.38
CA TYR A 328 -1.96 13.03 21.15
C TYR A 328 -2.70 14.37 21.17
N TRP A 329 -2.61 15.11 20.07
CA TRP A 329 -3.17 16.46 19.93
C TRP A 329 -4.70 16.50 20.08
N GLY A 330 -5.38 15.40 19.76
CA GLY A 330 -6.83 15.22 19.97
C GLY A 330 -7.23 14.93 21.43
N GLY A 331 -6.27 14.93 22.35
CA GLY A 331 -6.43 14.53 23.76
C GLY A 331 -6.09 13.05 23.99
N PRO A 332 -6.01 12.59 25.25
CA PRO A 332 -5.66 11.20 25.58
C PRO A 332 -6.56 10.20 24.83
N PRO A 333 -6.00 9.33 23.98
CA PRO A 333 -6.80 8.45 23.15
C PRO A 333 -7.56 7.43 24.01
N PRO A 334 -8.85 7.20 23.75
CA PRO A 334 -9.52 6.01 24.25
C PRO A 334 -8.95 4.73 23.59
N GLY A 335 -9.36 3.57 24.09
CA GLY A 335 -9.01 2.27 23.51
C GLY A 335 -7.81 1.57 24.13
N PRO A 336 -7.24 0.56 23.45
CA PRO A 336 -6.15 -0.26 23.98
C PRO A 336 -4.90 0.55 24.32
N ASP A 337 -4.22 0.19 25.40
CA ASP A 337 -2.92 0.75 25.76
C ASP A 337 -1.85 0.30 24.76
N THR A 338 -1.87 -0.98 24.38
CA THR A 338 -1.04 -1.51 23.30
C THR A 338 -1.83 -2.35 22.30
N VAL A 339 -1.39 -2.31 21.05
CA VAL A 339 -1.87 -3.19 19.98
C VAL A 339 -0.69 -3.87 19.35
N THR A 340 -0.78 -5.19 19.23
CA THR A 340 0.28 -6.02 18.67
C THR A 340 -0.28 -6.87 17.53
N GLY A 341 0.05 -6.53 16.30
CA GLY A 341 -0.32 -7.29 15.11
C GLY A 341 0.66 -8.42 14.82
N TYR A 342 0.13 -9.62 14.57
CA TYR A 342 0.89 -10.83 14.25
C TYR A 342 0.53 -11.32 12.86
N ALA A 343 1.53 -11.47 11.98
CA ALA A 343 1.34 -12.12 10.69
C ALA A 343 0.99 -13.61 10.92
N ARG A 344 -0.19 -14.00 10.44
CA ARG A 344 -0.75 -15.36 10.52
C ARG A 344 -1.45 -15.68 9.21
N PRO A 345 -0.72 -16.11 8.16
CA PRO A 345 -1.29 -16.37 6.83
C PRO A 345 -2.45 -17.36 6.84
N GLU A 346 -2.35 -18.41 7.67
CA GLU A 346 -3.30 -19.51 7.74
C GLU A 346 -4.56 -19.13 8.54
N VAL A 347 -5.70 -19.04 7.86
CA VAL A 347 -7.02 -18.71 8.45
C VAL A 347 -7.33 -19.59 9.67
N SER A 348 -7.11 -20.90 9.56
CA SER A 348 -7.40 -21.86 10.62
C SER A 348 -6.57 -21.59 11.89
N SER A 349 -5.33 -21.08 11.74
CA SER A 349 -4.50 -20.69 12.88
C SER A 349 -5.05 -19.43 13.56
N ARG A 350 -5.56 -18.47 12.78
CA ARG A 350 -6.17 -17.24 13.34
C ARG A 350 -7.42 -17.56 14.16
N ILE A 351 -8.32 -18.38 13.60
CA ILE A 351 -9.55 -18.82 14.27
C ILE A 351 -9.22 -19.63 15.54
N ALA A 352 -8.27 -20.56 15.46
CA ALA A 352 -7.89 -21.37 16.62
C ALA A 352 -7.30 -20.53 17.75
N GLY A 353 -6.40 -19.58 17.45
CA GLY A 353 -5.80 -18.70 18.45
C GLY A 353 -6.82 -17.74 19.09
N LEU A 354 -7.81 -17.29 18.31
CA LEU A 354 -8.94 -16.51 18.82
C LEU A 354 -9.87 -17.34 19.71
N ALA A 355 -10.26 -18.53 19.27
CA ALA A 355 -11.15 -19.43 20.01
C ALA A 355 -10.54 -19.93 21.32
N ALA A 356 -9.20 -20.05 21.37
CA ALA A 356 -8.49 -20.34 22.61
C ALA A 356 -8.57 -19.19 23.63
N GLY A 357 -8.82 -17.96 23.17
CA GLY A 357 -9.02 -16.76 23.99
C GLY A 357 -7.77 -16.28 24.73
N ASN A 358 -6.61 -16.86 24.44
CA ASN A 358 -5.35 -16.57 25.13
C ASN A 358 -4.17 -16.31 24.18
N GLU A 359 -4.34 -16.44 22.86
CA GLU A 359 -3.33 -16.09 21.86
C GLU A 359 -3.66 -14.76 21.17
N PHE A 360 -4.92 -14.59 20.76
CA PHE A 360 -5.42 -13.37 20.12
C PHE A 360 -6.75 -12.91 20.73
N GLU A 361 -6.90 -11.60 20.86
CA GLU A 361 -8.18 -10.96 21.18
C GLU A 361 -8.98 -10.64 19.92
N VAL A 362 -8.30 -10.47 18.79
CA VAL A 362 -8.88 -10.09 17.48
C VAL A 362 -8.24 -10.88 16.35
N ALA A 363 -9.01 -11.24 15.33
CA ALA A 363 -8.53 -11.87 14.10
C ALA A 363 -9.22 -11.26 12.87
N LEU A 364 -8.43 -10.91 11.86
CA LEU A 364 -8.93 -10.36 10.59
C LEU A 364 -9.13 -11.46 9.54
N ASP A 365 -9.83 -11.07 8.47
CA ASP A 365 -10.07 -11.87 7.27
C ASP A 365 -10.66 -13.24 7.62
N ILE A 366 -11.72 -13.23 8.44
CA ILE A 366 -12.49 -14.44 8.76
C ILE A 366 -13.42 -14.73 7.57
N PRO A 367 -13.31 -15.89 6.92
CA PRO A 367 -14.25 -16.28 5.87
C PRO A 367 -15.68 -16.40 6.39
N GLY A 368 -16.65 -16.05 5.55
CA GLY A 368 -18.07 -16.06 5.90
C GLY A 368 -18.59 -17.41 6.36
N ASP A 369 -18.16 -18.49 5.71
CA ASP A 369 -18.50 -19.87 6.08
C ASP A 369 -17.93 -20.31 7.43
N LEU A 370 -16.88 -19.64 7.92
CA LEU A 370 -16.22 -19.91 9.19
C LEU A 370 -16.59 -18.90 10.29
N VAL A 371 -17.49 -17.94 10.04
CA VAL A 371 -17.92 -16.95 11.04
C VAL A 371 -18.55 -17.60 12.27
N GLY A 372 -19.16 -18.78 12.13
CA GLY A 372 -19.71 -19.55 13.25
C GLY A 372 -18.65 -20.20 14.15
N GLU A 373 -17.38 -20.17 13.76
CA GLU A 373 -16.26 -20.74 14.52
C GLU A 373 -15.54 -19.71 15.41
N VAL A 374 -15.86 -18.42 15.26
CA VAL A 374 -15.31 -17.35 16.13
C VAL A 374 -16.27 -17.01 17.28
N PRO A 375 -15.78 -16.54 18.45
CA PRO A 375 -16.64 -16.23 19.60
C PRO A 375 -17.67 -15.12 19.30
N THR A 376 -17.18 -14.01 18.75
CA THR A 376 -17.98 -12.87 18.30
C THR A 376 -17.43 -12.37 16.97
N ALA A 377 -18.30 -11.82 16.13
CA ALA A 377 -17.94 -11.22 14.86
C ALA A 377 -18.51 -9.80 14.75
N SER A 378 -17.65 -8.86 14.34
CA SER A 378 -18.04 -7.54 13.87
C SER A 378 -17.86 -7.45 12.36
N TYR A 379 -18.62 -6.54 11.75
CA TYR A 379 -18.69 -6.45 10.30
C TYR A 379 -18.33 -5.07 9.81
N ASN A 380 -17.29 -5.01 8.99
CA ASN A 380 -17.01 -3.82 8.21
C ASN A 380 -17.98 -3.75 7.02
N ALA A 381 -18.22 -2.56 6.48
CA ALA A 381 -19.00 -2.42 5.26
C ALA A 381 -18.32 -3.18 4.11
N PRO A 382 -19.10 -3.57 3.09
CA PRO A 382 -18.54 -4.23 1.94
C PRO A 382 -17.36 -3.46 1.35
N SER A 383 -16.19 -4.09 1.31
CA SER A 383 -14.96 -3.45 0.82
C SER A 383 -14.89 -3.42 -0.71
N GLY A 384 -15.88 -4.01 -1.38
CA GLY A 384 -16.07 -4.01 -2.81
C GLY A 384 -17.18 -4.98 -3.21
N THR A 385 -17.48 -4.99 -4.50
CA THR A 385 -18.40 -5.93 -5.11
C THR A 385 -17.62 -6.86 -6.03
N MET A 386 -17.73 -8.16 -5.79
CA MET A 386 -17.19 -9.20 -6.66
C MET A 386 -18.00 -9.24 -7.95
N MET A 387 -17.31 -9.38 -9.08
CA MET A 387 -17.92 -9.30 -10.39
C MET A 387 -17.12 -10.02 -11.48
N LEU A 388 -17.80 -10.23 -12.60
CA LEU A 388 -17.21 -10.63 -13.87
C LEU A 388 -17.10 -9.39 -14.77
N TRP A 389 -15.90 -9.11 -15.27
CA TRP A 389 -15.72 -8.14 -16.35
C TRP A 389 -15.79 -8.86 -17.69
N LEU A 390 -16.56 -8.30 -18.62
CA LEU A 390 -16.82 -8.89 -19.92
C LEU A 390 -16.22 -7.99 -21.01
N ASN A 391 -15.19 -8.51 -21.68
CA ASN A 391 -14.47 -7.78 -22.71
C ASN A 391 -15.32 -7.64 -23.98
N GLY A 392 -15.71 -6.40 -24.31
CA GLY A 392 -16.50 -6.09 -25.49
C GLY A 392 -15.71 -5.94 -26.80
N PHE A 393 -14.41 -6.24 -26.82
CA PHE A 393 -13.55 -6.02 -27.99
C PHE A 393 -13.22 -7.29 -28.78
N ASN A 394 -13.31 -8.48 -28.19
CA ASN A 394 -12.90 -9.72 -28.83
C ASN A 394 -13.85 -10.90 -28.55
N GLY A 395 -13.54 -12.04 -29.17
CA GLY A 395 -14.24 -13.30 -28.97
C GLY A 395 -15.76 -13.22 -29.22
N ILE A 396 -16.50 -14.12 -28.58
CA ILE A 396 -17.96 -14.11 -28.61
C ILE A 396 -18.56 -12.97 -27.76
N THR A 397 -17.81 -12.44 -26.79
CA THR A 397 -18.25 -11.36 -25.91
C THR A 397 -18.24 -9.99 -26.56
N ALA A 398 -17.70 -9.84 -27.77
CA ALA A 398 -17.88 -8.65 -28.60
C ALA A 398 -19.36 -8.38 -28.92
N ASP A 399 -20.20 -9.42 -29.05
CA ASP A 399 -21.64 -9.28 -29.23
C ASP A 399 -22.33 -8.95 -27.89
N PRO A 400 -23.03 -7.81 -27.77
CA PRO A 400 -23.72 -7.43 -26.53
C PRO A 400 -24.76 -8.45 -26.05
N ARG A 401 -25.35 -9.24 -26.96
CA ARG A 401 -26.33 -10.28 -26.60
C ARG A 401 -25.69 -11.45 -25.86
N VAL A 402 -24.44 -11.77 -26.19
CA VAL A 402 -23.68 -12.81 -25.47
C VAL A 402 -23.35 -12.33 -24.06
N ARG A 403 -23.00 -11.05 -23.89
CA ARG A 403 -22.77 -10.47 -22.57
C ARG A 403 -24.03 -10.41 -21.71
N GLU A 404 -25.16 -10.01 -22.29
CA GLU A 404 -26.47 -10.08 -21.63
C GLU A 404 -26.82 -11.53 -21.22
N ALA A 405 -26.54 -12.51 -22.09
CA ALA A 405 -26.75 -13.92 -21.76
C ALA A 405 -25.89 -14.39 -20.59
N ILE A 406 -24.63 -13.96 -20.52
CA ILE A 406 -23.73 -14.28 -19.38
C ILE A 406 -24.29 -13.71 -18.09
N VAL A 407 -24.72 -12.44 -18.08
CA VAL A 407 -25.33 -11.80 -16.89
C VAL A 407 -26.56 -12.59 -16.41
N LEU A 408 -27.45 -12.98 -17.32
CA LEU A 408 -28.68 -13.72 -16.99
C LEU A 408 -28.45 -15.19 -16.61
N ALA A 409 -27.31 -15.78 -17.00
CA ALA A 409 -27.00 -17.17 -16.73
C ALA A 409 -26.39 -17.40 -15.34
N VAL A 410 -25.92 -16.36 -14.66
CA VAL A 410 -25.21 -16.49 -13.38
C VAL A 410 -26.18 -16.36 -12.20
N ASP A 411 -26.28 -17.43 -11.39
CA ASP A 411 -27.12 -17.44 -10.19
C ASP A 411 -26.36 -16.87 -8.99
N GLN A 412 -26.49 -15.56 -8.78
CA GLN A 412 -25.85 -14.83 -7.69
C GLN A 412 -26.26 -15.36 -6.31
N GLU A 413 -27.55 -15.67 -6.14
CA GLU A 413 -28.12 -16.13 -4.86
C GLU A 413 -27.68 -17.57 -4.55
N GLY A 414 -27.61 -18.41 -5.58
CA GLY A 414 -27.04 -19.75 -5.51
C GLY A 414 -25.58 -19.73 -5.09
N ILE A 415 -24.75 -18.88 -5.71
CA ILE A 415 -23.33 -18.70 -5.33
C ILE A 415 -23.23 -18.24 -3.87
N ARG A 416 -23.96 -17.19 -3.48
CA ARG A 416 -23.96 -16.66 -2.11
C ARG A 416 -24.26 -17.75 -1.07
N THR A 417 -25.34 -18.50 -1.31
CA THR A 417 -25.82 -19.52 -0.38
C THR A 417 -24.90 -20.74 -0.31
N ALA A 418 -24.21 -21.06 -1.40
CA ALA A 418 -23.33 -22.23 -1.46
C ALA A 418 -21.93 -21.98 -0.86
N LEU A 419 -21.35 -20.80 -1.09
CA LEU A 419 -19.92 -20.58 -0.85
C LEU A 419 -19.56 -19.37 0.01
N ILE A 420 -20.42 -18.34 0.10
CA ILE A 420 -20.01 -17.03 0.62
C ILE A 420 -20.61 -16.70 1.99
N GLY A 421 -21.72 -17.34 2.37
CA GLY A 421 -22.40 -17.10 3.65
C GLY A 421 -23.56 -16.10 3.59
N ALA A 422 -24.43 -16.12 4.60
CA ALA A 422 -25.68 -15.35 4.63
C ALA A 422 -25.49 -13.87 5.06
N GLU A 423 -24.35 -13.56 5.64
CA GLU A 423 -23.90 -12.24 6.07
C GLU A 423 -23.42 -11.36 4.91
N ASN A 424 -23.05 -11.99 3.79
CA ASN A 424 -22.76 -11.31 2.54
C ASN A 424 -24.06 -11.06 1.76
N SER A 425 -24.17 -9.95 1.03
CA SER A 425 -25.36 -9.66 0.22
C SER A 425 -25.06 -9.88 -1.25
N VAL A 426 -25.97 -10.46 -2.02
CA VAL A 426 -25.90 -10.36 -3.48
C VAL A 426 -25.88 -8.88 -3.86
N SER A 427 -25.09 -8.51 -4.87
CA SER A 427 -25.10 -7.12 -5.33
C SER A 427 -26.49 -6.74 -5.80
N GLY A 428 -27.13 -7.67 -6.52
CA GLY A 428 -28.47 -7.53 -7.10
C GLY A 428 -28.49 -6.52 -8.24
N GLN A 429 -27.86 -5.35 -8.07
CA GLN A 429 -27.85 -4.24 -9.01
C GLN A 429 -26.47 -4.10 -9.68
N CYS A 430 -26.46 -3.55 -10.89
CA CYS A 430 -25.25 -3.16 -11.59
C CYS A 430 -24.65 -1.88 -10.97
N GLN A 431 -24.03 -2.01 -9.81
CA GLN A 431 -23.68 -0.87 -8.95
C GLN A 431 -22.24 -0.98 -8.44
N PHE A 432 -21.41 0.00 -8.81
CA PHE A 432 -20.00 0.06 -8.41
C PHE A 432 -19.79 0.64 -7.00
N GLY A 433 -20.73 1.43 -6.49
CA GLY A 433 -20.65 2.09 -5.19
C GLY A 433 -21.53 1.47 -4.10
N VAL A 434 -21.34 1.92 -2.87
CA VAL A 434 -22.23 1.65 -1.74
C VAL A 434 -23.03 2.91 -1.38
N PRO A 435 -24.16 2.79 -0.64
CA PRO A 435 -24.85 3.97 -0.12
C PRO A 435 -23.88 4.92 0.58
N GLY A 436 -23.93 6.21 0.23
CA GLY A 436 -23.00 7.22 0.74
C GLY A 436 -21.95 7.67 -0.28
N ASN A 437 -21.56 6.81 -1.22
CA ASN A 437 -20.59 7.19 -2.26
C ASN A 437 -21.19 8.21 -3.25
N ALA A 438 -20.39 9.21 -3.63
CA ALA A 438 -20.73 10.07 -4.76
C ALA A 438 -20.94 9.20 -6.01
N GLY A 439 -22.06 9.41 -6.72
CA GLY A 439 -22.48 8.63 -7.88
C GLY A 439 -23.18 7.30 -7.59
N TYR A 440 -23.47 6.98 -6.32
CA TYR A 440 -24.37 5.88 -5.98
C TYR A 440 -25.79 6.13 -6.53
N ASN A 441 -26.34 5.14 -7.22
CA ASN A 441 -27.68 5.20 -7.81
C ASN A 441 -28.55 4.06 -7.24
N PRO A 442 -29.49 4.35 -6.32
CA PRO A 442 -30.35 3.33 -5.72
C PRO A 442 -31.43 2.80 -6.68
N ASN A 443 -31.67 3.46 -7.81
CA ASN A 443 -32.76 3.16 -8.74
C ASN A 443 -32.36 2.20 -9.86
N LEU A 444 -31.15 1.66 -9.84
CA LEU A 444 -30.69 0.72 -10.86
C LEU A 444 -31.47 -0.60 -10.79
N ALA A 445 -31.77 -1.15 -11.96
CA ALA A 445 -32.45 -2.43 -12.06
C ALA A 445 -31.56 -3.57 -11.55
N GLU A 446 -32.20 -4.61 -11.04
CA GLU A 446 -31.50 -5.84 -10.67
C GLU A 446 -31.02 -6.60 -11.91
N GLN A 447 -29.81 -7.15 -11.85
CA GLN A 447 -29.29 -8.15 -12.76
C GLN A 447 -29.96 -9.48 -12.40
N GLY A 448 -31.06 -9.78 -13.10
CA GLY A 448 -31.86 -10.97 -12.86
C GLY A 448 -31.14 -12.26 -13.25
N TYR A 449 -31.72 -13.39 -12.84
CA TYR A 449 -31.30 -14.74 -13.23
C TYR A 449 -32.39 -15.38 -14.10
N ASP A 450 -32.09 -15.58 -15.39
CA ASP A 450 -32.98 -16.19 -16.38
C ASP A 450 -32.17 -17.04 -17.39
N PRO A 451 -31.84 -18.30 -17.03
CA PRO A 451 -31.08 -19.19 -17.89
C PRO A 451 -31.85 -19.60 -19.17
N ASP A 452 -33.18 -19.48 -19.19
CA ASP A 452 -33.97 -19.73 -20.40
C ASP A 452 -33.77 -18.60 -21.41
N ARG A 453 -33.80 -17.34 -20.96
CA ARG A 453 -33.51 -16.19 -21.82
C ARG A 453 -32.05 -16.16 -22.26
N ALA A 454 -31.11 -16.53 -21.37
CA ALA A 454 -29.70 -16.65 -21.72
C ALA A 454 -29.48 -17.62 -22.89
N ARG A 455 -30.09 -18.81 -22.84
CA ARG A 455 -30.04 -19.79 -23.95
C ARG A 455 -30.54 -19.20 -25.28
N GLN A 456 -31.66 -18.48 -25.24
CA GLN A 456 -32.21 -17.83 -26.45
C GLN A 456 -31.25 -16.79 -27.02
N LEU A 457 -30.66 -15.94 -26.17
CA LEU A 457 -29.71 -14.92 -26.59
C LEU A 457 -28.45 -15.53 -27.22
N ILE A 458 -27.95 -16.64 -26.66
CA ILE A 458 -26.81 -17.39 -27.21
C ILE A 458 -27.14 -17.95 -28.60
N GLU A 459 -28.34 -18.51 -28.78
CA GLU A 459 -28.83 -18.98 -30.08
C GLU A 459 -28.99 -17.84 -31.10
N GLU A 460 -29.63 -16.72 -30.69
CA GLU A 460 -29.82 -15.53 -31.51
C GLU A 460 -28.48 -14.90 -31.95
N ALA A 461 -27.46 -14.99 -31.09
CA ALA A 461 -26.09 -14.55 -31.38
C ALA A 461 -25.30 -15.54 -32.24
N GLY A 462 -25.79 -16.78 -32.42
CA GLY A 462 -25.06 -17.85 -33.11
C GLY A 462 -23.83 -18.33 -32.32
N ALA A 463 -23.85 -18.17 -31.00
CA ALA A 463 -22.72 -18.45 -30.11
C ALA A 463 -22.81 -19.81 -29.41
N VAL A 464 -23.71 -20.70 -29.84
CA VAL A 464 -23.86 -22.05 -29.26
C VAL A 464 -22.56 -22.84 -29.43
N GLY A 465 -22.02 -23.34 -28.31
CA GLY A 465 -20.72 -24.01 -28.25
C GLY A 465 -19.52 -23.06 -28.38
N GLY A 466 -19.76 -21.74 -28.34
CA GLY A 466 -18.72 -20.72 -28.40
C GLY A 466 -17.81 -20.79 -27.18
N THR A 467 -16.50 -20.76 -27.42
CA THR A 467 -15.48 -20.73 -26.37
C THR A 467 -15.21 -19.31 -25.92
N LEU A 468 -14.89 -19.13 -24.63
CA LEU A 468 -14.44 -17.86 -24.07
C LEU A 468 -13.39 -18.13 -22.99
N LYS A 469 -12.32 -17.32 -22.93
CA LYS A 469 -11.33 -17.42 -21.86
C LYS A 469 -11.83 -16.71 -20.61
N PHE A 470 -11.74 -17.39 -19.47
CA PHE A 470 -12.11 -16.87 -18.17
C PHE A 470 -10.90 -16.83 -17.24
N ALA A 471 -10.32 -15.65 -17.03
CA ALA A 471 -9.13 -15.45 -16.23
C ALA A 471 -9.46 -15.15 -14.76
N VAL A 472 -8.89 -15.93 -13.84
CA VAL A 472 -9.15 -15.86 -12.40
C VAL A 472 -7.83 -15.90 -11.61
N PRO A 473 -7.59 -14.96 -10.68
CA PRO A 473 -6.38 -14.98 -9.88
C PRO A 473 -6.47 -16.02 -8.76
N THR A 474 -5.40 -16.79 -8.55
CA THR A 474 -5.34 -17.80 -7.49
C THR A 474 -4.93 -17.19 -6.14
N GLY A 475 -5.55 -17.69 -5.06
CA GLY A 475 -5.21 -17.31 -3.69
C GLY A 475 -5.47 -15.84 -3.32
N ARG A 476 -6.18 -15.08 -4.16
CA ARG A 476 -6.46 -13.65 -3.95
C ARG A 476 -7.80 -13.38 -3.27
N TYR A 477 -8.83 -14.13 -3.64
CA TYR A 477 -10.20 -13.91 -3.19
C TYR A 477 -10.71 -15.15 -2.46
N ALA A 478 -11.45 -14.96 -1.37
CA ALA A 478 -12.06 -16.07 -0.64
C ALA A 478 -13.00 -16.87 -1.56
N ALA A 479 -12.79 -18.19 -1.60
CA ALA A 479 -13.51 -19.13 -2.47
C ALA A 479 -13.50 -18.75 -3.97
N GLY A 480 -12.57 -17.91 -4.44
CA GLY A 480 -12.58 -17.37 -5.81
C GLY A 480 -12.55 -18.45 -6.89
N GLU A 481 -11.73 -19.47 -6.70
CA GLU A 481 -11.59 -20.61 -7.61
C GLU A 481 -12.88 -21.47 -7.64
N ASP A 482 -13.46 -21.78 -6.48
CA ASP A 482 -14.70 -22.55 -6.39
C ASP A 482 -15.89 -21.81 -7.04
N ILE A 483 -15.96 -20.49 -6.85
CA ILE A 483 -16.96 -19.64 -7.49
C ILE A 483 -16.79 -19.65 -9.01
N ALA A 484 -15.54 -19.58 -9.48
CA ALA A 484 -15.25 -19.63 -10.91
C ALA A 484 -15.69 -20.95 -11.55
N GLU A 485 -15.51 -22.09 -10.87
CA GLU A 485 -16.01 -23.39 -11.32
C GLU A 485 -17.54 -23.40 -11.42
N ILE A 486 -18.26 -22.86 -10.43
CA ILE A 486 -19.72 -22.73 -10.50
C ILE A 486 -20.15 -21.87 -11.70
N VAL A 487 -19.47 -20.75 -11.95
CA VAL A 487 -19.74 -19.90 -13.11
C VAL A 487 -19.50 -20.66 -14.41
N VAL A 488 -18.42 -21.42 -14.53
CA VAL A 488 -18.14 -22.27 -15.71
C VAL A 488 -19.26 -23.28 -15.94
N ASP A 489 -19.75 -23.93 -14.89
CA ASP A 489 -20.85 -24.89 -14.98
C ASP A 489 -22.16 -24.24 -15.43
N GLN A 490 -22.48 -23.06 -14.87
CA GLN A 490 -23.69 -22.29 -15.22
C GLN A 490 -23.67 -21.82 -16.68
N LEU A 491 -22.53 -21.31 -17.15
CA LEU A 491 -22.36 -20.91 -18.55
C LEU A 491 -22.36 -22.10 -19.51
N SER A 492 -21.79 -23.23 -19.09
CA SER A 492 -21.85 -24.48 -19.86
C SER A 492 -23.28 -24.99 -19.99
N ALA A 493 -24.09 -24.88 -18.94
CA ALA A 493 -25.50 -25.28 -18.93
C ALA A 493 -26.39 -24.47 -19.89
N VAL A 494 -26.01 -23.23 -20.20
CA VAL A 494 -26.70 -22.39 -21.20
C VAL A 494 -26.09 -22.48 -22.61
N GLY A 495 -25.08 -23.32 -22.81
CA GLY A 495 -24.55 -23.67 -24.12
C GLY A 495 -23.31 -22.90 -24.57
N LEU A 496 -22.58 -22.26 -23.65
CA LEU A 496 -21.22 -21.77 -23.91
C LEU A 496 -20.17 -22.84 -23.53
N ALA A 497 -18.91 -22.62 -23.86
CA ALA A 497 -17.79 -23.50 -23.49
C ALA A 497 -16.63 -22.70 -22.88
N PRO A 498 -16.75 -22.21 -21.64
CA PRO A 498 -15.70 -21.42 -21.00
C PRO A 498 -14.41 -22.22 -20.78
N GLU A 499 -13.27 -21.58 -21.02
CA GLU A 499 -11.94 -22.07 -20.68
C GLU A 499 -11.45 -21.33 -19.43
N LEU A 500 -11.41 -22.02 -18.29
CA LEU A 500 -10.94 -21.45 -17.03
C LEU A 500 -9.41 -21.37 -17.02
N ILE A 501 -8.88 -20.17 -16.80
CA ILE A 501 -7.45 -19.86 -16.72
C ILE A 501 -7.15 -19.36 -15.31
N LEU A 502 -6.49 -20.20 -14.52
CA LEU A 502 -6.04 -19.88 -13.17
C LEU A 502 -4.56 -19.46 -13.20
N SER A 503 -4.22 -18.29 -12.64
CA SER A 503 -2.83 -17.83 -12.53
C SER A 503 -2.58 -17.05 -11.23
N PRO A 504 -1.33 -16.99 -10.72
CA PRO A 504 -0.99 -16.16 -9.57
C PRO A 504 -1.41 -14.70 -9.78
N TYR A 505 -1.81 -14.01 -8.70
CA TYR A 505 -2.39 -12.67 -8.78
C TYR A 505 -1.58 -11.67 -9.64
N GLN A 506 -0.25 -11.67 -9.53
CA GLN A 506 0.58 -10.74 -10.31
C GLN A 506 0.55 -11.05 -11.81
N GLU A 507 0.54 -12.32 -12.20
CA GLU A 507 0.42 -12.71 -13.61
C GLU A 507 -0.97 -12.39 -14.15
N TRP A 508 -2.02 -12.69 -13.37
CA TRP A 508 -3.39 -12.30 -13.69
C TRP A 508 -3.51 -10.77 -13.86
N LEU A 509 -2.92 -9.99 -12.95
CA LEU A 509 -2.94 -8.54 -13.00
C LEU A 509 -2.26 -8.01 -14.27
N GLN A 510 -1.12 -8.59 -14.66
CA GLN A 510 -0.46 -8.21 -15.92
C GLN A 510 -1.33 -8.52 -17.14
N SER A 511 -2.07 -9.62 -17.13
CA SER A 511 -2.96 -10.00 -18.25
C SER A 511 -4.09 -8.99 -18.50
N LEU A 512 -4.50 -8.23 -17.49
CA LEU A 512 -5.48 -7.14 -17.65
C LEU A 512 -4.96 -5.98 -18.51
N PHE A 513 -3.64 -5.78 -18.56
CA PHE A 513 -3.00 -4.68 -19.31
C PHE A 513 -2.54 -5.09 -20.72
N GLU A 514 -2.79 -6.33 -21.13
CA GLU A 514 -2.57 -6.76 -22.51
C GLU A 514 -3.42 -5.92 -23.50
N PRO A 515 -3.07 -5.87 -24.80
CA PRO A 515 -3.91 -5.23 -25.80
C PRO A 515 -5.36 -5.75 -25.74
N ARG A 516 -6.35 -4.85 -25.76
CA ARG A 516 -7.78 -5.17 -25.55
C ARG A 516 -8.32 -6.30 -26.43
N ASP A 517 -7.79 -6.44 -27.65
CA ASP A 517 -8.20 -7.48 -28.60
C ASP A 517 -7.61 -8.86 -28.27
N SER A 518 -6.57 -8.92 -27.42
CA SER A 518 -5.85 -10.14 -27.01
C SER A 518 -6.18 -10.62 -25.59
N ARG A 519 -6.73 -9.75 -24.74
CA ARG A 519 -7.14 -10.07 -23.36
C ARG A 519 -8.12 -11.26 -23.32
N ALA A 520 -8.23 -11.91 -22.16
CA ALA A 520 -9.33 -12.86 -21.92
C ALA A 520 -10.70 -12.18 -22.15
N GLU A 521 -11.68 -12.96 -22.63
CA GLU A 521 -13.05 -12.49 -22.81
C GLU A 521 -13.75 -12.17 -21.48
N MET A 522 -13.34 -12.83 -20.38
CA MET A 522 -13.93 -12.67 -19.05
C MET A 522 -12.87 -12.67 -17.94
N PHE A 523 -13.04 -11.80 -16.94
CA PHE A 523 -12.17 -11.73 -15.75
C PHE A 523 -12.98 -11.78 -14.46
N PHE A 524 -12.54 -12.57 -13.48
CA PHE A 524 -13.08 -12.54 -12.12
C PHE A 524 -12.31 -11.55 -11.26
N THR A 525 -13.01 -10.57 -10.69
CA THR A 525 -12.35 -9.50 -9.95
C THR A 525 -13.32 -8.80 -9.00
N ARG A 526 -12.76 -7.96 -8.13
CA ARG A 526 -13.51 -7.04 -7.29
C ARG A 526 -13.48 -5.66 -7.93
N ALA A 527 -14.62 -4.97 -8.00
CA ALA A 527 -14.60 -3.51 -8.11
C ALA A 527 -15.05 -2.86 -6.82
N GLY A 528 -14.66 -1.61 -6.65
CA GLY A 528 -14.87 -0.89 -5.41
C GLY A 528 -13.76 -1.13 -4.39
N GLY A 529 -13.66 -0.16 -3.49
CA GLY A 529 -12.65 0.02 -2.45
C GLY A 529 -13.03 1.25 -1.63
N VAL A 530 -12.22 1.57 -0.61
CA VAL A 530 -12.37 2.67 0.37
C VAL A 530 -12.64 4.07 -0.18
N THR A 531 -12.63 4.26 -1.49
CA THR A 531 -12.81 5.59 -2.05
C THR A 531 -14.29 5.98 -2.05
N PRO A 532 -14.68 7.10 -1.42
CA PRO A 532 -16.06 7.55 -1.28
C PRO A 532 -16.72 8.08 -2.56
N SER A 533 -16.26 7.60 -3.71
CA SER A 533 -16.68 8.03 -5.03
C SER A 533 -16.60 6.85 -6.00
N VAL A 534 -17.60 6.69 -6.87
CA VAL A 534 -17.58 5.68 -7.94
C VAL A 534 -16.59 6.02 -9.05
N SER A 535 -16.06 7.24 -9.07
CA SER A 535 -15.15 7.73 -10.09
C SER A 535 -13.89 6.89 -10.27
N ASN A 536 -13.38 6.26 -9.21
CA ASN A 536 -12.22 5.38 -9.34
C ASN A 536 -12.53 4.12 -10.15
N ALA A 537 -13.72 3.55 -9.97
CA ALA A 537 -14.17 2.48 -10.86
C ALA A 537 -14.24 3.00 -12.30
N TRP A 538 -14.81 4.18 -12.52
CA TRP A 538 -14.91 4.75 -13.88
C TRP A 538 -13.55 5.13 -14.51
N ASN A 539 -12.60 5.63 -13.72
CA ASN A 539 -11.25 5.94 -14.16
C ASN A 539 -10.49 4.71 -14.62
N LEU A 540 -10.75 3.55 -14.00
CA LEU A 540 -10.14 2.28 -14.42
C LEU A 540 -10.76 1.76 -15.71
N PHE A 541 -12.08 1.90 -15.90
CA PHE A 541 -12.83 1.12 -16.90
C PHE A 541 -13.23 1.83 -18.18
N VAL A 542 -13.11 3.15 -18.25
CA VAL A 542 -13.85 3.88 -19.29
C VAL A 542 -13.00 4.47 -20.40
N ILE A 543 -11.87 5.18 -20.17
CA ILE A 543 -11.31 6.00 -21.29
C ILE A 543 -9.76 6.11 -21.34
N GLU A 544 -9.28 5.97 -22.59
CA GLU A 544 -7.97 6.22 -23.22
C GLU A 544 -6.81 5.21 -23.07
N ASP A 545 -5.95 5.22 -24.09
CA ASP A 545 -4.87 4.29 -24.39
C ASP A 545 -4.03 3.97 -23.13
N GLY A 546 -3.98 2.68 -22.76
CA GLY A 546 -3.23 2.20 -21.61
C GLY A 546 -4.05 1.87 -20.35
N ARG A 547 -5.37 2.07 -20.34
CA ARG A 547 -6.27 1.72 -19.21
C ARG A 547 -7.14 0.48 -19.48
N LEU A 548 -7.84 0.00 -18.45
CA LEU A 548 -8.62 -1.27 -18.46
C LEU A 548 -9.98 -1.10 -19.16
N GLU A 549 -9.99 -0.57 -20.38
CA GLU A 549 -11.21 -0.41 -21.17
C GLU A 549 -11.82 -1.78 -21.50
N MET A 550 -12.99 -2.09 -20.92
CA MET A 550 -13.73 -3.35 -21.15
C MET A 550 -14.98 -3.15 -22.02
N ILE A 551 -15.44 -1.90 -22.15
CA ILE A 551 -16.62 -1.54 -22.94
C ILE A 551 -16.17 -0.90 -24.24
N ASN A 552 -16.66 -1.43 -25.36
CA ASN A 552 -16.48 -0.79 -26.65
C ASN A 552 -17.49 0.36 -26.84
N TYR A 553 -17.16 1.55 -26.31
CA TYR A 553 -18.01 2.74 -26.35
C TYR A 553 -18.40 3.20 -27.76
N SER A 554 -17.67 2.77 -28.80
CA SER A 554 -18.06 3.06 -30.19
C SER A 554 -19.42 2.46 -30.57
N ASN A 555 -19.85 1.41 -29.86
CA ASN A 555 -21.17 0.80 -30.02
C ASN A 555 -22.28 1.55 -29.26
N TYR A 556 -21.93 2.53 -28.42
CA TYR A 556 -22.84 3.23 -27.51
C TYR A 556 -22.67 4.76 -27.64
N PRO A 557 -23.23 5.38 -28.69
CA PRO A 557 -23.05 6.80 -28.96
C PRO A 557 -23.43 7.67 -27.75
N GLY A 558 -22.53 8.58 -27.36
CA GLY A 558 -22.73 9.52 -26.26
C GLY A 558 -22.35 8.99 -24.87
N LEU A 559 -22.34 7.68 -24.65
CA LEU A 559 -22.07 7.10 -23.33
C LEU A 559 -20.67 7.46 -22.79
N GLY A 560 -19.65 7.38 -23.65
CA GLY A 560 -18.29 7.77 -23.26
C GLY A 560 -18.21 9.24 -22.85
N GLN A 561 -18.97 10.13 -23.52
CA GLN A 561 -18.99 11.56 -23.17
C GLN A 561 -19.67 11.80 -21.82
N VAL A 562 -20.79 11.13 -21.54
CA VAL A 562 -21.46 11.23 -20.22
C VAL A 562 -20.51 10.84 -19.10
N VAL A 563 -19.68 9.81 -19.29
CA VAL A 563 -18.68 9.42 -18.30
C VAL A 563 -17.58 10.47 -18.16
N LEU A 564 -17.06 11.04 -19.27
CA LEU A 564 -16.09 12.13 -19.20
C LEU A 564 -16.64 13.35 -18.47
N ASP A 565 -17.88 13.72 -18.78
CA ASP A 565 -18.55 14.84 -18.14
C ASP A 565 -18.71 14.58 -16.64
N ALA A 566 -19.09 13.36 -16.23
CA ALA A 566 -19.17 12.97 -14.83
C ALA A 566 -17.81 13.01 -14.10
N LEU A 567 -16.75 12.54 -14.76
CA LEU A 567 -15.40 12.53 -14.20
C LEU A 567 -14.84 13.94 -14.02
N GLY A 568 -15.17 14.88 -14.91
CA GLY A 568 -14.69 16.27 -14.87
C GLY A 568 -15.60 17.27 -14.16
N GLU A 569 -16.81 16.89 -13.74
CA GLU A 569 -17.76 17.78 -13.09
C GLU A 569 -17.39 18.06 -11.63
N VAL A 570 -17.30 19.35 -11.28
CA VAL A 570 -16.92 19.82 -9.93
C VAL A 570 -18.11 20.08 -9.02
N ASP A 571 -19.28 20.40 -9.59
CA ASP A 571 -20.50 20.55 -8.80
C ASP A 571 -20.98 19.18 -8.32
N ALA A 572 -20.94 18.94 -7.00
CA ALA A 572 -21.22 17.63 -6.43
C ALA A 572 -22.62 17.08 -6.78
N ALA A 573 -23.62 17.97 -6.88
CA ALA A 573 -24.99 17.56 -7.19
C ALA A 573 -25.11 17.12 -8.66
N LYS A 574 -24.64 17.96 -9.59
CA LYS A 574 -24.62 17.66 -11.02
C LYS A 574 -23.74 16.45 -11.34
N ARG A 575 -22.61 16.32 -10.65
CA ARG A 575 -21.71 15.17 -10.75
C ARG A 575 -22.42 13.87 -10.36
N THR A 576 -23.20 13.90 -9.28
CA THR A 576 -23.99 12.75 -8.84
C THR A 576 -25.05 12.36 -9.89
N GLU A 577 -25.72 13.34 -10.50
CA GLU A 577 -26.67 13.10 -11.60
C GLU A 577 -25.98 12.46 -12.82
N LEU A 578 -24.83 13.01 -13.24
CA LEU A 578 -24.05 12.50 -14.37
C LEU A 578 -23.53 11.08 -14.12
N PHE A 579 -23.07 10.76 -12.90
CA PHE A 579 -22.68 9.39 -12.57
C PHE A 579 -23.86 8.43 -12.54
N ALA A 580 -25.03 8.87 -12.10
CA ALA A 580 -26.23 8.04 -12.15
C ALA A 580 -26.60 7.67 -13.60
N GLU A 581 -26.53 8.64 -14.53
CA GLU A 581 -26.74 8.45 -15.97
C GLU A 581 -25.65 7.56 -16.59
N ALA A 582 -24.38 7.82 -16.29
CA ALA A 582 -23.25 7.01 -16.74
C ALA A 582 -23.39 5.55 -16.31
N THR A 583 -23.76 5.33 -15.06
CA THR A 583 -23.97 3.99 -14.49
C THR A 583 -25.10 3.28 -15.22
N GLU A 584 -26.26 3.92 -15.38
CA GLU A 584 -27.39 3.34 -16.10
C GLU A 584 -27.01 2.94 -17.54
N GLY A 585 -26.34 3.84 -18.27
CA GLY A 585 -25.93 3.59 -19.65
C GLY A 585 -24.92 2.45 -19.77
N VAL A 586 -23.94 2.38 -18.86
CA VAL A 586 -22.96 1.28 -18.82
C VAL A 586 -23.61 -0.04 -18.46
N CYS A 587 -24.53 -0.05 -17.50
CA CYS A 587 -25.26 -1.27 -17.16
C CYS A 587 -26.03 -1.83 -18.37
N GLY A 588 -26.58 -0.96 -19.21
CA GLY A 588 -27.20 -1.36 -20.49
C GLY A 588 -26.24 -2.00 -21.51
N THR A 589 -24.92 -1.86 -21.34
CA THR A 589 -23.92 -2.51 -22.21
C THR A 589 -23.67 -3.97 -21.85
N HIS A 590 -24.13 -4.39 -20.66
CA HIS A 590 -23.83 -5.68 -20.03
C HIS A 590 -22.32 -5.98 -19.96
N GLY A 591 -21.45 -4.96 -19.84
CA GLY A 591 -20.01 -5.16 -19.68
C GLY A 591 -19.59 -5.78 -18.34
N PHE A 592 -20.51 -5.89 -17.38
CA PHE A 592 -20.24 -6.31 -16.02
C PHE A 592 -21.38 -7.19 -15.49
N ALA A 593 -21.03 -8.34 -14.89
CA ALA A 593 -21.95 -9.14 -14.09
C ALA A 593 -21.53 -9.07 -12.62
N PHE A 594 -22.28 -8.35 -11.80
CA PHE A 594 -22.01 -8.21 -10.37
C PHE A 594 -22.51 -9.46 -9.65
N LEU A 595 -21.76 -9.97 -8.68
CA LEU A 595 -22.06 -11.23 -8.00
C LEU A 595 -22.53 -10.96 -6.56
N TYR A 596 -21.61 -10.58 -5.70
CA TYR A 596 -21.88 -10.38 -4.28
C TYR A 596 -20.99 -9.28 -3.71
N LYS A 597 -21.46 -8.69 -2.62
CA LYS A 597 -20.74 -7.70 -1.81
C LYS A 597 -20.13 -8.43 -0.62
N GLU A 598 -18.81 -8.40 -0.55
CA GLU A 598 -18.05 -9.07 0.50
C GLU A 598 -17.83 -8.10 1.67
N ARG A 599 -18.37 -8.43 2.84
CA ARG A 599 -18.11 -7.69 4.08
C ARG A 599 -16.78 -8.15 4.67
N GLY A 600 -16.01 -7.20 5.19
CA GLY A 600 -14.88 -7.56 6.05
C GLY A 600 -15.42 -8.11 7.36
N ILE A 601 -14.99 -9.31 7.75
CA ILE A 601 -15.39 -9.94 9.01
C ILE A 601 -14.20 -9.91 9.96
N VAL A 602 -14.41 -9.32 11.13
CA VAL A 602 -13.44 -9.25 12.22
C VAL A 602 -13.94 -10.17 13.34
N GLY A 603 -13.21 -11.25 13.60
CA GLY A 603 -13.46 -12.10 14.75
C GLY A 603 -12.83 -11.48 15.99
N HIS A 604 -13.53 -11.51 17.12
CA HIS A 604 -12.97 -11.04 18.40
C HIS A 604 -13.55 -11.81 19.60
N VAL A 605 -12.89 -11.71 20.74
CA VAL A 605 -13.36 -12.27 22.01
C VAL A 605 -14.54 -11.45 22.58
N GLU A 606 -15.38 -12.05 23.41
CA GLU A 606 -16.56 -11.40 24.01
C GLU A 606 -16.23 -10.17 24.87
N SER A 607 -15.03 -10.12 25.46
CA SER A 607 -14.59 -9.00 26.31
C SER A 607 -14.10 -7.78 25.52
N VAL A 608 -14.12 -7.82 24.19
CA VAL A 608 -13.70 -6.72 23.32
C VAL A 608 -14.87 -6.30 22.45
N ASP A 609 -15.14 -5.00 22.40
CA ASP A 609 -16.12 -4.38 21.51
C ASP A 609 -15.40 -3.70 20.35
N ILE A 610 -15.73 -4.11 19.12
CA ILE A 610 -15.28 -3.46 17.89
C ILE A 610 -16.54 -3.01 17.14
N PRO A 611 -16.80 -1.71 17.01
CA PRO A 611 -17.99 -1.24 16.32
C PRO A 611 -17.93 -1.53 14.82
N ASP A 612 -19.09 -1.84 14.22
CA ASP A 612 -19.25 -1.89 12.77
C ASP A 612 -18.89 -0.53 12.15
N ARG A 613 -18.17 -0.53 11.01
CA ARG A 613 -17.74 0.69 10.31
C ARG A 613 -18.05 0.64 8.83
N ALA A 614 -18.17 1.82 8.20
CA ALA A 614 -18.32 1.93 6.75
C ALA A 614 -17.01 1.88 5.96
N ASP A 615 -15.87 1.97 6.64
CA ASP A 615 -14.56 1.70 6.08
C ASP A 615 -14.04 0.34 6.60
N PRO A 616 -13.07 -0.29 5.92
CA PRO A 616 -12.48 -1.54 6.37
C PRO A 616 -11.43 -1.33 7.48
N ARG A 617 -11.30 -0.12 8.05
CA ARG A 617 -10.25 0.22 9.03
C ARG A 617 -10.72 -0.07 10.45
N ILE A 618 -9.80 -0.47 11.33
CA ILE A 618 -10.01 -0.46 12.78
C ILE A 618 -9.33 0.79 13.31
N HIS A 619 -10.13 1.71 13.83
CA HIS A 619 -9.64 2.82 14.63
C HIS A 619 -9.54 2.30 16.06
N TRP A 620 -8.31 2.14 16.57
CA TRP A 620 -8.12 1.59 17.92
C TRP A 620 -8.71 2.48 19.01
N THR A 621 -8.93 3.76 18.70
CA THR A 621 -9.66 4.70 19.56
C THR A 621 -11.15 4.38 19.71
N SER A 622 -11.76 3.63 18.79
CA SER A 622 -13.16 3.20 18.91
C SER A 622 -13.33 1.81 19.56
N VAL A 623 -12.23 1.09 19.80
CA VAL A 623 -12.27 -0.25 20.41
C VAL A 623 -12.36 -0.13 21.93
N SER A 624 -13.19 -0.95 22.57
CA SER A 624 -13.37 -0.89 24.03
C SER A 624 -13.38 -2.27 24.68
N ARG A 625 -13.10 -2.33 25.99
CA ARG A 625 -13.23 -3.55 26.78
C ARG A 625 -14.63 -3.62 27.39
N ILE A 626 -15.31 -4.75 27.19
CA ILE A 626 -16.59 -5.07 27.84
C ILE A 626 -16.27 -5.82 29.14
N GLY A 627 -16.86 -5.35 30.25
CA GLY A 627 -16.63 -5.88 31.60
C GLY A 627 -17.62 -6.94 32.06
#